data_AF-A0A7R9MPH1-F1
#
_entry.id   AF-A0A7R9MPH1-F1
#
_cell.length_a   1.000
_cell.length_b   1.000
_cell.length_c   1.000
_cell.angle_alpha   90.00
_cell.angle_beta   90.00
_cell.angle_gamma   90.00
#
_symmetry.space_group_name_H-M   'P 1'
#
loop_
_entity.id
_entity.type
_entity.pdbx_description
1 polymer ?
#
loop_
_entity_poly.entity_id
_entity_poly.type
_entity_poly.pdbx_seq_one_letter_code
_entity_poly.pdbx_strand_id
1 'polypeptide(L)'
;ALFGTAICRSISIICPEQELINPCSCDYESKTYTKLLRIQCLGDEELDLIRVFKNLSEALEGMGKELDEFYLNNTRITELPQNVFSDIKFAFIRIEEASRLTRIHRNAFNGTHNSITSLHISNT
;
A
#
# COMPACT_ATOMS: atom_id res chain seq x y z
N ALA A 1 -8.95 43.22 5.01
CA ALA A 1 -9.89 42.21 4.50
C ALA A 1 -9.15 40.88 4.42
N LEU A 2 -9.64 39.92 5.21
CA LEU A 2 -9.49 38.46 5.22
C LEU A 2 -8.15 37.81 4.79
N PHE A 3 -7.59 37.10 5.78
CA PHE A 3 -6.51 36.13 5.75
C PHE A 3 -6.73 35.05 4.68
N GLY A 4 -5.74 34.87 3.80
CA GLY A 4 -5.61 33.65 2.99
C GLY A 4 -5.12 32.52 3.88
N THR A 5 -6.03 31.70 4.39
CA THR A 5 -5.69 30.46 5.08
C THR A 5 -5.09 29.48 4.06
N ALA A 6 -3.77 29.27 4.13
CA ALA A 6 -3.18 28.05 3.62
C ALA A 6 -3.83 26.90 4.40
N ILE A 7 -4.74 26.17 3.77
CA ILE A 7 -5.26 24.93 4.32
C ILE A 7 -4.12 23.92 4.19
N CYS A 8 -3.30 23.82 5.24
CA CYS A 8 -2.51 22.63 5.47
C CYS A 8 -3.52 21.52 5.73
N ARG A 9 -3.96 20.80 4.69
CA ARG A 9 -4.73 19.58 4.91
C ARG A 9 -3.75 18.58 5.49
N SER A 10 -3.76 18.44 6.81
CA SER A 10 -3.36 17.19 7.44
C SER A 10 -4.28 16.12 6.87
N ILE A 11 -3.92 15.51 5.75
CA ILE A 11 -4.71 14.45 5.13
C ILE A 11 -4.48 13.22 6.01
N SER A 12 -5.34 13.05 7.02
CA SER A 12 -5.51 11.75 7.63
C SER A 12 -6.16 10.86 6.56
N ILE A 13 -5.35 10.06 5.87
CA ILE A 13 -5.93 9.06 4.97
C ILE A 13 -6.70 8.07 5.86
N ILE A 14 -7.97 7.89 5.53
CA ILE A 14 -8.85 6.91 6.15
C ILE A 14 -8.81 5.66 5.28
N CYS A 15 -9.05 4.49 5.87
CA CYS A 15 -9.14 3.27 5.09
C CYS A 15 -10.08 3.44 3.88
N PRO A 16 -9.63 3.07 2.67
CA PRO A 16 -10.47 3.12 1.48
C PRO A 16 -11.62 2.12 1.61
N GLU A 17 -12.64 2.30 0.77
CA GLU A 17 -13.75 1.35 0.70
C GLU A 17 -13.26 -0.04 0.32
N GLN A 18 -13.78 -1.06 1.01
CA GLN A 18 -13.34 -2.45 0.87
C GLN A 18 -13.44 -2.96 -0.58
N GLU A 19 -14.46 -2.51 -1.32
CA GLU A 19 -14.68 -2.91 -2.72
C GLU A 19 -13.55 -2.47 -3.66
N LEU A 20 -12.83 -1.38 -3.33
CA LEU A 20 -11.73 -0.85 -4.15
C LEU A 20 -10.47 -1.72 -4.04
N ILE A 21 -10.25 -2.32 -2.88
CA ILE A 21 -9.00 -3.01 -2.55
C ILE A 21 -9.15 -4.53 -2.48
N ASN A 22 -10.35 -5.09 -2.69
CA ASN A 22 -10.58 -6.52 -2.71
C ASN A 22 -9.58 -7.29 -3.62
N PRO A 23 -8.96 -8.38 -3.15
CA PRO A 23 -9.22 -9.11 -1.88
C PRO A 23 -8.41 -8.59 -0.65
N CYS A 24 -7.68 -7.50 -0.77
CA CYS A 24 -6.96 -6.90 0.34
C CYS A 24 -7.92 -6.18 1.30
N SER A 25 -7.48 -5.95 2.53
CA SER A 25 -8.21 -5.17 3.54
C SER A 25 -7.38 -3.98 4.00
N CYS A 26 -8.05 -3.03 4.64
CA CYS A 26 -7.38 -1.91 5.31
C CYS A 26 -7.68 -1.93 6.80
N ASP A 27 -6.66 -1.73 7.62
CA ASP A 27 -6.80 -1.59 9.05
C ASP A 27 -5.87 -0.51 9.63
N TYR A 28 -6.06 -0.25 10.92
CA TYR A 28 -5.18 0.60 11.71
C TYR A 28 -4.36 -0.29 12.65
N GLU A 29 -3.11 -0.55 12.29
CA GLU A 29 -2.20 -1.26 13.18
C GLU A 29 -1.85 -0.36 14.36
N SER A 30 -1.94 -0.91 15.57
CA SER A 30 -1.60 -0.17 16.79
C SER A 30 -0.18 -0.51 17.23
N LYS A 31 0.78 0.37 16.94
CA LYS A 31 2.13 0.29 17.54
C LYS A 31 2.22 1.26 18.70
N THR A 32 2.29 0.76 19.93
CA THR A 32 2.65 1.39 21.23
C THR A 32 2.12 2.81 21.52
N TYR A 33 2.24 3.78 20.60
CA TYR A 33 1.74 5.16 20.69
C TYR A 33 1.22 5.76 19.35
N THR A 34 1.25 5.04 18.22
CA THR A 34 0.79 5.51 16.90
C THR A 34 -0.08 4.48 16.20
N LYS A 35 -1.17 4.94 15.57
CA LYS A 35 -1.97 4.13 14.64
C LYS A 35 -1.39 4.28 13.24
N LEU A 36 -0.98 3.19 12.62
CA LEU A 36 -0.52 3.16 11.23
C LEU A 36 -1.66 2.67 10.35
N LEU A 37 -1.92 3.39 9.27
CA LEU A 37 -2.85 2.96 8.23
C LEU A 37 -2.17 1.90 7.35
N ARG A 38 -2.67 0.67 7.37
CA ARG A 38 -2.10 -0.45 6.63
C ARG A 38 -3.09 -0.97 5.60
N ILE A 39 -2.58 -1.20 4.38
CA ILE A 39 -3.23 -2.07 3.40
C ILE A 39 -2.59 -3.46 3.52
N GLN A 40 -3.40 -4.49 3.73
CA GLN A 40 -2.93 -5.86 3.86
C GLN A 40 -3.63 -6.83 2.91
N CYS A 41 -2.83 -7.60 2.19
CA CYS A 41 -3.29 -8.65 1.27
C CYS A 41 -2.81 -9.99 1.81
N LEU A 42 -3.74 -10.77 2.38
CA LEU A 42 -3.43 -11.98 3.13
C LEU A 42 -4.05 -13.22 2.48
N GLY A 43 -3.65 -14.41 2.95
CA GLY A 43 -4.34 -15.67 2.66
C GLY A 43 -3.89 -16.33 1.35
N ASP A 44 -4.82 -17.04 0.70
CA ASP A 44 -4.58 -17.85 -0.49
C ASP A 44 -5.62 -17.56 -1.59
N GLU A 45 -6.13 -16.34 -1.62
CA GLU A 45 -6.98 -15.88 -2.71
C GLU A 45 -6.13 -15.45 -3.92
N GLU A 46 -6.72 -15.49 -5.11
CA GLU A 46 -6.10 -14.92 -6.30
C GLU A 46 -5.99 -13.41 -6.15
N LEU A 47 -4.78 -12.88 -6.36
CA LEU A 47 -4.43 -11.50 -6.05
C LEU A 47 -3.85 -10.79 -7.26
N ASP A 48 -4.57 -9.78 -7.74
CA ASP A 48 -4.09 -8.84 -8.77
C ASP A 48 -3.77 -7.48 -8.12
N LEU A 49 -2.52 -7.33 -7.67
CA LEU A 49 -2.05 -6.09 -7.04
C LEU A 49 -2.08 -4.89 -8.00
N ILE A 50 -1.89 -5.11 -9.31
CA ILE A 50 -1.93 -4.02 -10.30
C ILE A 50 -3.33 -3.43 -10.34
N ARG A 51 -4.37 -4.28 -10.41
CA ARG A 51 -5.77 -3.82 -10.36
C ARG A 51 -6.07 -3.10 -9.05
N VAL A 52 -5.67 -3.67 -7.91
CA VAL A 52 -5.92 -3.08 -6.58
C VAL A 52 -5.34 -1.67 -6.48
N PHE A 53 -4.05 -1.49 -6.79
CA PHE A 53 -3.41 -0.20 -6.63
C PHE A 53 -3.75 0.80 -7.74
N LYS A 54 -4.14 0.33 -8.92
CA LYS A 54 -4.73 1.18 -9.95
C LYS A 54 -6.07 1.76 -9.50
N ASN A 55 -6.99 0.92 -9.03
CA ASN A 55 -8.29 1.37 -8.54
C ASN A 55 -8.15 2.35 -7.37
N LEU A 56 -7.26 2.04 -6.43
CA LEU A 56 -6.98 2.93 -5.30
C LEU A 56 -6.38 4.27 -5.75
N SER A 57 -5.47 4.25 -6.73
CA SER A 57 -4.88 5.46 -7.31
C SER A 57 -5.94 6.37 -7.94
N GLU A 58 -6.86 5.79 -8.72
CA GLU A 58 -7.96 6.51 -9.36
C GLU A 58 -8.94 7.08 -8.32
N ALA A 59 -9.30 6.28 -7.31
CA ALA A 59 -10.19 6.72 -6.25
C ALA A 59 -9.64 7.87 -5.39
N LEU A 60 -8.31 7.98 -5.28
CA LEU A 60 -7.62 9.03 -4.53
C LEU A 60 -7.12 10.18 -5.43
N GLU A 61 -7.65 10.33 -6.64
CA GLU A 61 -7.26 11.42 -7.54
C GLU A 61 -7.51 12.79 -6.89
N GLY A 62 -6.50 13.67 -6.92
CA GLY A 62 -6.54 14.98 -6.27
C GLY A 62 -6.42 14.96 -4.75
N MET A 63 -6.19 13.79 -4.14
CA MET A 63 -5.95 13.61 -2.71
C MET A 63 -4.50 13.20 -2.44
N GLY A 64 -4.09 13.21 -1.16
CA GLY A 64 -2.83 12.60 -0.73
C GLY A 64 -2.88 11.10 -0.94
N LYS A 65 -1.77 10.51 -1.38
CA LYS A 65 -1.62 9.08 -1.71
C LYS A 65 -0.56 8.40 -0.84
N GLU A 66 -0.24 9.02 0.30
CA GLU A 66 0.73 8.54 1.28
C GLU A 66 0.08 7.66 2.36
N LEU A 67 0.33 6.36 2.29
CA LEU A 67 -0.09 5.35 3.25
C LEU A 67 1.10 4.90 4.10
N ASP A 68 0.85 4.40 5.31
CA ASP A 68 1.93 4.01 6.20
C ASP A 68 2.53 2.67 5.77
N GLU A 69 1.73 1.61 5.71
CA GLU A 69 2.24 0.25 5.53
C GLU A 69 1.50 -0.53 4.44
N PHE A 70 2.26 -1.22 3.60
CA PHE A 70 1.78 -2.33 2.79
C PHE A 70 2.27 -3.64 3.39
N TYR A 71 1.33 -4.54 3.70
CA TYR A 71 1.62 -5.87 4.21
C TYR A 71 1.12 -6.96 3.26
N LEU A 72 2.04 -7.79 2.76
CA LEU A 72 1.74 -8.92 1.89
C LEU A 72 2.09 -10.22 2.60
N ASN A 73 1.07 -11.06 2.80
CA ASN A 73 1.21 -12.44 3.25
C ASN A 73 0.19 -13.29 2.47
N ASN A 74 0.29 -13.20 1.13
CA ASN A 74 -0.50 -13.99 0.22
C ASN A 74 0.35 -15.15 -0.31
N THR A 75 -0.18 -16.36 -0.24
CA THR A 75 0.53 -17.59 -0.59
C THR A 75 0.37 -17.99 -2.06
N ARG A 76 -0.38 -17.24 -2.87
CA ARG A 76 -0.60 -17.53 -4.31
C ARG A 76 0.10 -16.57 -5.25
N ILE A 77 0.45 -15.37 -4.79
CA ILE A 77 1.22 -14.43 -5.58
C ILE A 77 2.58 -15.02 -5.92
N THR A 78 2.93 -14.98 -7.20
CA THR A 78 4.21 -15.54 -7.70
C THR A 78 5.20 -14.46 -8.08
N GLU A 79 4.72 -13.23 -8.29
CA GLU A 79 5.49 -12.12 -8.76
C GLU A 79 5.00 -10.78 -8.18
N LEU A 80 5.94 -9.88 -7.88
CA LEU A 80 5.68 -8.44 -7.85
C LEU A 80 6.05 -7.80 -9.20
N PRO A 81 5.06 -7.38 -10.01
CA PRO A 81 5.30 -6.83 -11.34
C PRO A 81 5.88 -5.42 -11.28
N GLN A 82 6.27 -4.90 -12.44
CA GLN A 82 6.70 -3.50 -12.58
C GLN A 82 5.64 -2.52 -12.07
N ASN A 83 6.06 -1.47 -11.36
CA ASN A 83 5.20 -0.40 -10.87
C ASN A 83 3.95 -0.89 -10.11
N VAL A 84 4.11 -1.92 -9.28
CA VAL A 84 2.97 -2.62 -8.64
C VAL A 84 2.06 -1.68 -7.85
N PHE A 85 2.62 -0.62 -7.25
CA PHE A 85 1.88 0.35 -6.42
C PHE A 85 1.29 1.54 -7.19
N SER A 86 1.32 1.55 -8.53
CA SER A 86 0.93 2.71 -9.33
C SER A 86 1.66 3.98 -8.85
N ASP A 87 0.95 4.99 -8.34
CA ASP A 87 1.50 6.19 -7.70
C ASP A 87 1.23 6.27 -6.18
N ILE A 88 0.71 5.20 -5.58
CA ILE A 88 0.53 5.08 -4.13
C ILE A 88 1.90 5.02 -3.45
N LYS A 89 2.06 5.80 -2.38
CA LYS A 89 3.30 5.93 -1.61
C LYS A 89 3.14 5.19 -0.29
N PHE A 90 4.04 4.27 -0.01
CA PHE A 90 4.16 3.58 1.26
C PHE A 90 5.44 3.98 1.99
N ALA A 91 5.36 4.14 3.31
CA ALA A 91 6.53 4.32 4.17
C ALA A 91 7.16 2.97 4.55
N PHE A 92 6.34 1.94 4.74
CA PHE A 92 6.76 0.60 5.13
C PHE A 92 6.22 -0.44 4.15
N ILE A 93 7.08 -1.35 3.71
CA ILE A 93 6.68 -2.52 2.92
C ILE A 93 7.14 -3.76 3.66
N ARG A 94 6.20 -4.65 3.94
CA ARG A 94 6.45 -5.93 4.61
C ARG A 94 5.87 -7.05 3.76
N ILE A 95 6.73 -7.99 3.38
CA ILE A 95 6.37 -9.18 2.61
C ILE A 95 6.85 -10.39 3.39
N GLU A 96 5.92 -11.18 3.91
CA GLU A 96 6.22 -12.31 4.80
C GLU A 96 5.37 -13.52 4.43
N GLU A 97 5.94 -14.71 4.53
CA GLU A 97 5.24 -15.99 4.29
C GLU A 97 4.59 -16.11 2.89
N ALA A 98 5.01 -15.27 1.93
CA ALA A 98 4.57 -15.32 0.54
C ALA A 98 5.34 -16.40 -0.23
N SER A 99 5.25 -17.65 0.22
CA SER A 99 6.08 -18.81 -0.17
C SER A 99 6.13 -19.19 -1.67
N ARG A 100 5.31 -18.54 -2.51
CA ARG A 100 5.31 -18.74 -3.97
C ARG A 100 5.89 -17.55 -4.72
N LEU A 101 6.23 -16.46 -4.03
CA LEU A 101 6.79 -15.25 -4.61
C LEU A 101 8.25 -15.49 -5.00
N THR A 102 8.45 -15.83 -6.27
CA THR A 102 9.78 -16.17 -6.79
C THR A 102 10.41 -15.04 -7.62
N ARG A 103 9.62 -13.99 -7.92
CA ARG A 103 10.09 -12.89 -8.76
C ARG A 103 9.64 -11.53 -8.23
N ILE A 104 10.59 -10.61 -8.07
CA ILE A 104 10.31 -9.19 -7.86
C ILE A 104 10.92 -8.45 -9.03
N HIS A 105 10.09 -7.77 -9.82
CA HIS A 105 10.59 -6.98 -10.93
C HIS A 105 11.47 -5.84 -10.43
N ARG A 106 12.58 -5.53 -11.13
CA ARG A 106 13.54 -4.47 -10.72
C ARG A 106 12.93 -3.08 -10.50
N ASN A 107 11.79 -2.84 -11.16
CA ASN A 107 11.03 -1.58 -11.10
C ASN A 107 9.71 -1.75 -10.33
N ALA A 108 9.54 -2.80 -9.52
CA ALA A 108 8.27 -3.02 -8.80
C ALA A 108 7.92 -1.82 -7.91
N PHE A 109 8.92 -1.25 -7.25
CA PHE A 109 8.75 -0.19 -6.26
C PHE A 109 8.87 1.24 -6.80
N ASN A 110 8.95 1.44 -8.12
CA ASN A 110 9.09 2.77 -8.72
C ASN A 110 7.97 3.74 -8.31
N GLY A 111 6.75 3.23 -8.08
CA GLY A 111 5.63 4.02 -7.60
C GLY A 111 5.85 4.67 -6.24
N THR A 112 6.68 4.07 -5.39
CA THR A 112 6.82 4.43 -3.97
C THR A 112 8.27 4.65 -3.53
N HIS A 113 9.26 4.51 -4.41
CA HIS A 113 10.69 4.46 -4.04
C HIS A 113 11.18 5.66 -3.20
N ASN A 114 10.64 6.86 -3.42
CA ASN A 114 11.03 8.06 -2.68
C ASN A 114 10.39 8.19 -1.29
N SER A 115 9.44 7.33 -0.93
CA SER A 115 8.77 7.35 0.38
C SER A 115 9.14 6.18 1.28
N ILE A 116 9.73 5.10 0.74
CA ILE A 116 10.07 3.91 1.52
C ILE A 116 11.13 4.27 2.57
N THR A 117 10.81 3.95 3.82
CA THR A 117 11.72 4.03 4.97
C THR A 117 12.18 2.64 5.43
N SER A 118 11.36 1.60 5.20
CA SER A 118 11.71 0.22 5.48
C SER A 118 11.12 -0.73 4.45
N LEU A 119 11.93 -1.69 4.00
CA LEU A 119 11.53 -2.82 3.18
C LEU A 119 11.97 -4.11 3.88
N HIS A 120 10.99 -4.89 4.32
CA HIS A 120 11.22 -6.20 4.92
C HIS A 120 10.64 -7.29 4.03
N ILE A 121 11.48 -8.25 3.65
CA ILE A 121 11.10 -9.41 2.84
C ILE A 121 11.70 -10.65 3.51
N SER A 122 10.84 -11.59 3.91
CA SER A 122 11.27 -12.83 4.56
C SER A 122 10.33 -13.98 4.24
N ASN A 123 10.83 -15.22 4.27
CA ASN A 123 10.04 -16.44 4.06
C ASN A 123 9.18 -16.39 2.78
N THR A 124 9.80 -15.94 1.68
CA THR A 124 9.25 -15.89 0.31
C THR A 124 9.86 -16.97 -0.56
#